data_AF-A0A2P2C9K1-F1
#
_entry.id   AF-A0A2P2C9K1-F1
#
_cell.length_a   1.000
_cell.length_b   1.000
_cell.length_c   1.000
_cell.angle_alpha   90.00
_cell.angle_beta   90.00
_cell.angle_gamma   90.00
#
_symmetry.space_group_name_H-M   'P 1'
#
loop_
_entity.id
_entity.type
_entity.pdbx_description
1 polymer ?
#
loop_
_entity_poly.entity_id
_entity_poly.type
_entity_poly.pdbx_seq_one_letter_code
_entity_poly.pdbx_strand_id
1 'polypeptide(L)'
;MTVMSYNAAPTVHLETLEGERLGVSRVRHPSSGIQCLSFTGPEGRRVALVPSKAIMSVRQRVWQVASTAGTYTLGPVDMAMLRKLAA
;
A
#
# COMPACT_ATOMS: atom_id res chain seq x y z
N MET A 1 -17.31 21.77 16.34
CA MET A 1 -16.90 21.32 15.00
C MET A 1 -15.42 21.00 15.08
N THR A 2 -15.08 19.74 15.35
CA THR A 2 -13.68 19.34 15.55
C THR A 2 -13.04 19.12 14.19
N VAL A 3 -12.19 20.06 13.78
CA VAL A 3 -11.31 19.89 12.62
C VAL A 3 -10.30 18.82 13.01
N MET A 4 -10.55 17.58 12.57
CA MET A 4 -9.51 16.54 12.61
C MET A 4 -8.43 16.94 11.61
N SER A 5 -7.36 17.54 12.12
CA SER A 5 -6.13 17.74 11.37
C SER A 5 -5.57 16.36 11.04
N TYR A 6 -5.77 15.93 9.79
CA TYR A 6 -5.05 14.78 9.25
C TYR A 6 -3.62 15.24 9.04
N ASN A 7 -2.74 14.86 9.97
CA ASN A 7 -1.31 14.87 9.69
C ASN A 7 -1.12 13.91 8.52
N ALA A 8 -1.01 14.44 7.30
CA ALA A 8 -0.92 13.63 6.10
C ALA A 8 0.37 12.82 6.19
N ALA A 9 0.25 11.51 6.46
CA ALA A 9 1.39 10.63 6.46
C ALA A 9 2.11 10.77 5.10
N PRO A 10 3.46 10.76 5.09
CA PRO A 10 4.22 10.90 3.86
C PRO A 10 3.73 9.86 2.84
N THR A 11 3.33 10.34 1.66
CA THR A 11 2.91 9.49 0.56
C THR A 11 4.13 9.14 -0.27
N VAL A 12 4.52 7.87 -0.27
CA VAL A 12 5.58 7.33 -1.11
C VAL A 12 4.97 6.93 -2.43
N HIS A 13 5.68 7.16 -3.55
CA HIS A 13 5.20 6.74 -4.86
C HIS A 13 5.97 5.50 -5.32
N LEU A 14 5.23 4.46 -5.69
CA LEU A 14 5.73 3.34 -6.49
C LEU A 14 5.50 3.69 -7.95
N GLU A 15 6.56 3.65 -8.76
CA GLU A 15 6.44 3.75 -10.21
C GLU A 15 6.53 2.33 -10.79
N THR A 16 5.54 1.96 -11.59
CA THR A 16 5.52 0.67 -12.28
C THR A 16 6.42 0.74 -13.52
N LEU A 17 6.77 -0.41 -14.09
CA LEU A 17 7.57 -0.46 -15.32
C LEU A 17 6.84 0.19 -16.51
N GLU A 18 5.51 0.22 -16.45
CA GLU A 18 4.62 0.85 -17.42
C GLU A 18 4.42 2.36 -17.14
N GLY A 19 5.07 2.92 -16.12
CA GLY A 19 5.04 4.34 -15.78
C GLY A 19 3.83 4.76 -14.92
N GLU A 20 3.03 3.82 -14.43
CA GLU A 20 1.92 4.14 -13.52
C GLU A 20 2.46 4.45 -12.11
N ARG A 21 1.96 5.53 -11.50
CA ARG A 21 2.35 5.94 -10.15
C ARG A 21 1.29 5.57 -9.13
N LEU A 22 1.64 4.68 -8.22
CA LEU A 22 0.82 4.28 -7.09
C LEU A 22 1.29 5.00 -5.83
N GLY A 23 0.40 5.77 -5.21
CA GLY A 23 0.65 6.37 -3.90
C GLY A 23 0.52 5.32 -2.80
N VAL A 24 1.45 5.35 -1.85
CA VAL A 24 1.49 4.46 -0.69
C VAL A 24 1.60 5.32 0.56
N SER A 25 0.62 5.20 1.46
CA SER A 25 0.61 5.94 2.72
C SER A 25 0.33 5.03 3.89
N ARG A 26 0.90 5.37 5.05
CA ARG A 26 0.58 4.68 6.30
C ARG A 26 -0.73 5.24 6.85
N VAL A 27 -1.71 4.37 7.08
CA VAL A 27 -3.02 4.74 7.62
C VAL A 27 -3.35 3.88 8.84
N ARG A 28 -4.25 4.37 9.69
CA ARG A 28 -4.81 3.57 10.79
C ARG A 28 -6.13 2.98 10.31
N HIS A 29 -6.27 1.66 10.36
CA HIS A 29 -7.50 0.99 9.97
C HIS A 29 -8.65 1.40 10.91
N PRO A 30 -9.80 1.88 10.38
CA PRO A 30 -10.80 2.55 11.20
C PRO A 30 -11.47 1.63 12.22
N SER A 31 -11.63 0.33 11.93
CA SER A 31 -12.29 -0.61 12.85
C SER A 31 -11.34 -1.35 13.78
N SER A 32 -10.09 -1.59 13.37
CA SER A 32 -9.14 -2.40 14.15
C SER A 32 -8.07 -1.55 14.84
N GLY A 33 -7.92 -0.28 14.48
CA GLY A 33 -6.88 0.60 15.02
C GLY A 33 -5.45 0.23 14.61
N ILE A 34 -5.28 -0.85 13.83
CA ILE A 34 -3.99 -1.35 13.38
C ILE A 34 -3.42 -0.40 12.32
N GLN A 35 -2.11 -0.11 12.40
CA GLN A 35 -1.42 0.60 11.33
C GLN A 35 -1.23 -0.32 10.12
N CYS A 36 -1.67 0.14 8.95
CA CYS A 36 -1.53 -0.55 7.68
C CYS A 36 -1.06 0.40 6.58
N LEU A 37 -0.70 -0.16 5.43
CA LEU A 37 -0.42 0.62 4.22
C LEU A 37 -1.70 0.71 3.39
N SER A 38 -2.01 1.92 2.92
CA SER A 38 -3.04 2.19 1.92
C SER A 38 -2.34 2.44 0.58
N PHE A 39 -2.84 1.79 -0.47
CA PHE A 39 -2.40 2.00 -1.84
C PHE A 39 -3.46 2.81 -2.57
N THR A 40 -3.04 3.82 -3.33
CA THR A 40 -3.90 4.74 -4.05
C THR A 40 -3.41 4.83 -5.49
N GLY A 41 -4.29 4.54 -6.45
CA GLY A 41 -3.98 4.69 -7.86
C GLY A 41 -3.89 6.16 -8.30
N PRO A 42 -3.49 6.42 -9.55
CA PRO A 42 -3.32 7.78 -10.09
C PRO A 42 -4.62 8.60 -10.07
N GLU A 43 -5.78 7.94 -10.15
CA GLU A 43 -7.10 8.58 -10.07
C GLU A 43 -7.58 8.87 -8.64
N GLY A 44 -6.73 8.64 -7.62
CA GLY A 44 -7.11 8.81 -6.22
C GLY A 44 -7.96 7.66 -5.64
N ARG A 45 -8.19 6.59 -6.43
CA ARG A 45 -8.93 5.40 -5.99
C ARG A 45 -8.05 4.49 -5.13
N ARG A 46 -8.63 3.93 -4.06
CA ARG A 46 -7.94 2.94 -3.22
C ARG A 46 -7.77 1.63 -3.97
N VAL A 47 -6.56 1.09 -3.89
CA VAL A 47 -6.18 -0.20 -4.48
C VAL A 47 -6.07 -1.23 -3.36
N ALA A 48 -6.71 -2.38 -3.57
CA ALA A 48 -6.66 -3.49 -2.63
C ALA A 48 -5.33 -4.24 -2.74
N LEU A 49 -4.70 -4.51 -1.59
CA LEU A 49 -3.58 -5.41 -1.46
C LEU A 49 -4.11 -6.83 -1.22
N VAL A 50 -4.01 -7.71 -2.20
CA VAL A 50 -4.54 -9.08 -2.13
C VAL A 50 -3.40 -10.06 -1.93
N PRO A 51 -3.47 -11.03 -1.00
CA PRO A 51 -2.47 -12.09 -0.93
C PRO A 51 -2.52 -12.93 -2.23
N SER A 52 -1.38 -13.03 -2.92
CA SER A 52 -1.28 -13.74 -4.22
C SER A 52 -1.61 -15.23 -4.12
N LYS A 53 -1.33 -15.83 -2.96
CA LYS A 53 -1.61 -17.24 -2.63
C LYS A 53 -1.89 -17.38 -1.13
N ALA A 54 -2.55 -18.48 -0.75
CA ALA A 54 -2.70 -18.91 0.65
C ALA A 54 -1.34 -19.40 1.21
N ILE A 55 -0.35 -18.52 1.31
CA ILE A 55 0.97 -18.84 1.85
C ILE A 55 0.94 -18.59 3.37
N MET A 56 1.23 -19.64 4.14
CA MET A 56 1.23 -19.62 5.60
C MET A 56 2.48 -18.95 6.22
N SER A 57 3.54 -18.75 5.43
CA SER A 57 4.78 -18.11 5.87
C SER A 57 4.84 -16.63 5.47
N VAL A 58 4.90 -15.74 6.46
CA VAL A 58 5.03 -14.28 6.27
C VAL A 58 6.29 -13.91 5.48
N ARG A 59 7.37 -14.68 5.61
CA ARG A 59 8.64 -14.46 4.90
C ARG A 59 8.62 -14.85 3.41
N GLN A 60 7.62 -15.62 3.00
CA GLN A 60 7.40 -16.00 1.60
C GLN A 60 6.14 -15.37 1.03
N ARG A 61 5.49 -14.51 1.83
CA ARG A 61 4.24 -13.89 1.43
C ARG A 61 4.55 -12.88 0.34
N VAL A 62 3.90 -13.09 -0.78
CA VAL A 62 3.87 -12.15 -1.89
C VAL A 62 2.50 -11.49 -1.89
N TRP A 63 2.50 -10.18 -2.01
CA TRP A 63 1.29 -9.36 -2.06
C TRP A 63 1.06 -8.91 -3.48
N GLN A 64 -0.18 -8.93 -3.94
CA GLN A 64 -0.57 -8.41 -5.24
C GLN A 64 -1.26 -7.07 -5.07
N VAL A 65 -0.87 -6.12 -5.93
CA VAL A 65 -1.49 -4.80 -6.06
C VAL A 65 -2.08 -4.74 -7.46
N ALA A 66 -3.40 -4.63 -7.55
CA ALA A 66 -4.11 -4.54 -8.82
C ALA A 66 -4.36 -3.06 -9.18
N SER A 67 -3.70 -2.59 -10.23
CA SER A 67 -3.83 -1.24 -10.79
C SER A 67 -4.59 -1.25 -12.11
N THR A 68 -4.74 -0.08 -12.72
CA THR A 68 -5.30 0.05 -14.08
C THR A 68 -4.38 -0.51 -15.15
N ALA A 69 -3.05 -0.43 -14.97
CA ALA A 69 -2.07 -0.97 -15.91
C ALA A 69 -1.85 -2.50 -15.76
N GLY A 70 -2.20 -3.07 -14.61
CA GLY A 70 -2.04 -4.50 -14.36
C GLY A 70 -1.90 -4.87 -12.90
N THR A 71 -1.56 -6.14 -12.64
CA THR A 71 -1.33 -6.67 -11.29
C THR A 71 0.16 -6.81 -11.04
N TYR A 72 0.64 -6.17 -9.98
CA TYR A 72 2.05 -6.21 -9.56
C TYR A 72 2.22 -7.06 -8.33
N THR A 73 3.34 -7.76 -8.24
CA THR A 73 3.68 -8.59 -7.07
C THR A 73 4.75 -7.89 -6.24
N LEU A 74 4.45 -7.62 -4.98
CA LEU A 74 5.36 -7.09 -3.97
C LEU A 74 5.87 -8.24 -3.11
N GLY A 75 7.19 -8.35 -2.99
CA GLY A 75 7.84 -9.28 -2.09
C GLY A 75 7.98 -8.73 -0.67
N PRO A 76 8.50 -9.55 0.26
CA PRO A 76 8.79 -9.13 1.63
C PRO A 76 9.75 -7.94 1.75
N VAL A 77 10.75 -7.85 0.86
CA VAL A 77 11.72 -6.75 0.86
C VAL A 77 11.05 -5.43 0.43
N ASP A 78 10.26 -5.46 -0.63
CA ASP A 78 9.52 -4.28 -1.12
C ASP A 78 8.57 -3.74 -0.03
N MET A 79 7.85 -4.64 0.63
CA MET A 79 6.94 -4.27 1.72
C MET A 79 7.68 -3.69 2.94
N ALA A 80 8.86 -4.22 3.28
CA ALA A 80 9.68 -3.66 4.36
C ALA A 80 10.18 -2.26 4.01
N MET A 81 10.61 -2.04 2.76
CA MET A 81 11.07 -0.74 2.27
C MET A 81 9.92 0.28 2.24
N LEU A 82 8.76 -0.08 1.70
CA LEU A 82 7.56 0.76 1.70
C LEU A 82 7.13 1.17 3.11
N ARG A 83 7.16 0.23 4.06
CA ARG A 83 6.89 0.56 5.46
C ARG A 83 7.88 1.57 6.02
N LYS A 84 9.17 1.44 5.70
CA LYS A 84 10.21 2.36 6.19
C LYS A 84 10.08 3.75 5.57
N LEU A 85 9.77 3.84 4.27
CA LEU A 85 9.66 5.10 3.55
C LEU A 85 8.36 5.86 3.87
N ALA A 86 7.27 5.14 4.17
CA ALA A 86 6.00 5.72 4.57
C ALA A 86 5.88 5.94 6.10
N ALA A 87 6.99 5.84 6.84
CA ALA A 87 7.07 6.08 8.28
C ALA A 87 7.32 7.56 8.57
#